data_AF-A0AA37Q7I6-F1
#
_entry.id   AF-A0AA37Q7I6-F1
#
_cell.length_a   1.000
_cell.length_b   1.000
_cell.length_c   1.000
_cell.angle_alpha   90.00
_cell.angle_beta   90.00
_cell.angle_gamma   90.00
#
_symmetry.space_group_name_H-M   'P 1'
#
loop_
_entity.id
_entity.type
_entity.pdbx_description
1 polymer ?
#
loop_
_entity_poly.entity_id
_entity_poly.type
_entity_poly.pdbx_seq_one_letter_code
_entity_poly.pdbx_strand_id
1 'polypeptide(L)'
;MSSASPAAPNGPLPYGPQTLEIRRFLQRLAALPQGEWTAAADEYEALQGTGRFAAADRALSAAVARTQREPERDAALGPLAQLLRMPGAPGAPPADDDPLAPVAEAALAATLALLVRDVLPATAFATLYAPFATRIPLDALTGAAGPTGTGAGGPTAQ
;
A
#
# COMPACT_ATOMS: atom_id res chain seq x y z
N MET A 1 -26.15 -35.80 -16.24
CA MET A 1 -25.79 -34.56 -16.95
C MET A 1 -26.53 -33.41 -16.28
N SER A 2 -25.85 -32.65 -15.43
CA SER A 2 -26.29 -31.33 -14.96
C SER A 2 -25.05 -30.52 -14.65
N SER A 3 -24.72 -29.62 -15.57
CA SER A 3 -23.73 -28.58 -15.40
C SER A 3 -24.26 -27.59 -14.37
N ALA A 4 -23.52 -27.35 -13.28
CA ALA A 4 -23.71 -26.19 -12.42
C ALA A 4 -22.41 -25.39 -12.47
N SER A 5 -22.50 -24.18 -13.02
CA SER A 5 -21.42 -23.22 -13.21
C SER A 5 -20.59 -23.00 -11.94
N PRO A 6 -19.26 -22.78 -12.05
CA PRO A 6 -18.47 -22.32 -10.92
C PRO A 6 -18.96 -20.92 -10.55
N ALA A 7 -19.61 -20.80 -9.39
CA ALA A 7 -19.92 -19.53 -8.77
C ALA A 7 -18.59 -18.77 -8.55
N ALA A 8 -18.43 -17.64 -9.25
CA ALA A 8 -17.36 -16.71 -8.94
C ALA A 8 -17.53 -16.25 -7.48
N PRO A 9 -16.46 -16.20 -6.67
CA PRO A 9 -16.56 -15.79 -5.28
C PRO A 9 -16.78 -14.27 -5.18
N ASN A 10 -18.04 -13.82 -5.35
CA ASN A 10 -18.47 -12.43 -5.16
C ASN A 10 -18.82 -12.16 -3.69
N GLY A 11 -17.88 -12.41 -2.79
CA GLY A 11 -17.97 -11.87 -1.43
C GLY A 11 -17.79 -10.35 -1.44
N PRO A 12 -18.30 -9.61 -0.43
CA PRO A 12 -18.01 -8.18 -0.30
C PRO A 12 -16.49 -7.97 -0.28
N LEU A 13 -16.01 -7.11 -1.17
CA LEU A 13 -14.61 -6.75 -1.26
C LEU A 13 -14.22 -5.97 0.01
N PRO A 14 -13.34 -6.48 0.88
CA PRO A 14 -13.15 -5.96 2.24
C PRO A 14 -12.61 -4.52 2.31
N TYR A 15 -12.04 -4.02 1.22
CA TYR A 15 -11.52 -2.64 1.12
C TYR A 15 -12.21 -1.86 -0.03
N GLY A 16 -13.41 -2.29 -0.43
CA GLY A 16 -14.13 -1.70 -1.55
C GLY A 16 -13.38 -1.85 -2.89
N PRO A 17 -13.46 -0.86 -3.80
CA PRO A 17 -12.91 -0.99 -5.17
C PRO A 17 -11.39 -1.16 -5.21
N GLN A 18 -10.68 -0.73 -4.15
CA GLN A 18 -9.21 -0.77 -4.07
C GLN A 18 -8.68 -2.06 -3.43
N THR A 19 -9.53 -3.07 -3.26
CA THR A 19 -9.18 -4.31 -2.55
C THR A 19 -7.94 -5.01 -3.11
N LEU A 20 -7.78 -5.06 -4.44
CA LEU A 20 -6.63 -5.70 -5.07
C LEU A 20 -5.33 -4.94 -4.80
N GLU A 21 -5.36 -3.60 -4.91
CA GLU A 21 -4.18 -2.76 -4.70
C GLU A 21 -3.71 -2.83 -3.24
N ILE A 22 -4.65 -2.73 -2.28
CA ILE A 22 -4.34 -2.79 -0.85
C ILE A 22 -3.79 -4.17 -0.47
N ARG A 23 -4.40 -5.28 -0.93
CA ARG A 23 -3.86 -6.62 -0.66
C ARG A 23 -2.45 -6.80 -1.19
N ARG A 24 -2.19 -6.37 -2.44
CA ARG A 24 -0.86 -6.46 -3.05
C ARG A 24 0.16 -5.56 -2.34
N PHE A 25 -0.26 -4.39 -1.89
CA PHE A 25 0.57 -3.50 -1.09
C PHE A 25 0.98 -4.17 0.22
N LEU A 26 0.02 -4.70 0.99
CA LEU A 26 0.30 -5.40 2.26
C LEU A 26 1.21 -6.62 2.05
N GLN A 27 0.96 -7.43 1.02
CA GLN A 27 1.80 -8.58 0.68
C GLN A 27 3.25 -8.18 0.37
N ARG A 28 3.45 -7.07 -0.36
CA ARG A 28 4.78 -6.59 -0.71
C ARG A 28 5.47 -5.91 0.46
N LEU A 29 4.73 -5.14 1.25
CA LEU A 29 5.23 -4.55 2.48
C LEU A 29 5.78 -5.63 3.42
N ALA A 30 5.07 -6.76 3.56
CA ALA A 30 5.51 -7.91 4.36
C ALA A 30 6.78 -8.59 3.81
N ALA A 31 7.04 -8.45 2.51
CA ALA A 31 8.20 -9.05 1.85
C ALA A 31 9.42 -8.11 1.79
N LEU A 32 9.26 -6.83 2.16
CA LEU A 32 10.37 -5.89 2.20
C LEU A 32 11.33 -6.25 3.37
N PRO A 33 12.65 -6.18 3.16
CA PRO A 33 13.60 -6.36 4.24
C PRO A 33 13.55 -5.18 5.21
N GLN A 34 13.97 -5.39 6.45
CA GLN A 34 13.91 -4.38 7.51
C GLN A 34 14.64 -3.07 7.16
N GLY A 35 15.75 -3.14 6.40
CA GLY A 35 16.45 -1.94 5.94
C GLY A 35 15.60 -1.04 5.03
N GLU A 36 14.72 -1.64 4.21
CA GLU A 36 13.78 -0.89 3.37
C GLU A 36 12.61 -0.31 4.18
N TRP A 37 12.23 -0.95 5.29
CA TRP A 37 11.28 -0.39 6.24
C TRP A 37 11.84 0.85 6.92
N THR A 38 13.09 0.80 7.39
CA THR A 38 13.78 1.97 7.96
C THR A 38 13.92 3.08 6.93
N ALA A 39 14.38 2.77 5.72
CA ALA A 39 14.54 3.79 4.67
C ALA A 39 13.20 4.47 4.29
N ALA A 40 12.10 3.70 4.21
CA ALA A 40 10.78 4.27 3.98
C ALA A 40 10.29 5.14 5.16
N ALA A 41 10.64 4.78 6.39
CA ALA A 41 10.33 5.60 7.57
C ALA A 41 11.10 6.93 7.54
N ASP A 42 12.41 6.89 7.29
CA ASP A 42 13.26 8.08 7.21
C ASP A 42 12.79 9.04 6.10
N GLU A 43 12.44 8.50 4.93
CA GLU A 43 11.87 9.29 3.83
C GLU A 43 10.53 9.93 4.20
N TYR A 44 9.68 9.21 4.94
CA TYR A 44 8.41 9.74 5.41
C TYR A 44 8.59 10.84 6.46
N GLU A 45 9.49 10.65 7.43
CA GLU A 45 9.82 11.65 8.45
C GLU A 45 10.36 12.95 7.80
N ALA A 46 11.25 12.83 6.81
CA ALA A 46 11.77 13.97 6.06
C ALA A 46 10.66 14.76 5.33
N LEU A 47 9.56 14.09 4.93
CA LEU A 47 8.42 14.74 4.29
C LEU A 47 7.52 15.48 5.29
N GLN A 48 7.38 14.99 6.53
CA GLN A 48 6.45 15.54 7.52
C GLN A 48 6.68 17.04 7.80
N GLY A 49 7.94 17.50 7.72
CA GLY A 49 8.30 18.91 7.90
C GLY A 49 7.91 19.83 6.74
N THR A 50 7.37 19.31 5.64
CA THR A 50 7.11 20.10 4.43
C THR A 50 5.68 20.61 4.34
N GLY A 51 5.50 21.84 3.83
CA GLY A 51 4.17 22.38 3.55
C GLY A 51 3.37 21.55 2.53
N ARG A 52 4.08 20.83 1.65
CA ARG A 52 3.48 19.89 0.70
C ARG A 52 2.84 18.69 1.41
N PHE A 53 3.53 18.12 2.39
CA PHE A 53 3.00 17.04 3.21
C PHE A 53 1.79 17.50 4.01
N ALA A 54 1.87 18.66 4.67
CA ALA A 54 0.74 19.22 5.42
C ALA A 54 -0.51 19.48 4.54
N ALA A 55 -0.32 19.82 3.26
CA ALA A 55 -1.42 19.92 2.31
C ALA A 55 -1.99 18.55 1.92
N ALA A 56 -1.11 17.55 1.71
CA ALA A 56 -1.51 16.19 1.36
C ALA A 56 -2.26 15.49 2.50
N ASP A 57 -1.79 15.65 3.74
CA ASP A 57 -2.43 15.10 4.94
C ASP A 57 -3.83 15.67 5.17
N ARG A 58 -4.00 17.00 5.01
CA ARG A 58 -5.32 17.64 5.06
C ARG A 58 -6.25 17.11 3.96
N ALA A 59 -5.73 16.91 2.75
CA ALA A 59 -6.51 16.35 1.65
C ALA A 59 -6.93 14.90 1.93
N LEU A 60 -6.05 14.09 2.53
CA LEU A 60 -6.35 12.72 2.95
C LEU A 60 -7.46 12.70 4.01
N SER A 61 -7.30 13.50 5.07
CA SER A 61 -8.28 13.61 6.15
C SER A 61 -9.66 14.02 5.62
N ALA A 62 -9.71 15.01 4.72
CA ALA A 62 -10.96 15.44 4.07
C ALA A 62 -11.57 14.36 3.17
N ALA A 63 -10.74 13.60 2.44
CA ALA A 63 -11.21 12.51 1.58
C ALA A 63 -11.83 11.38 2.40
N VAL A 64 -11.14 10.92 3.44
CA VAL A 64 -11.65 9.88 4.36
C VAL A 64 -12.99 10.31 4.94
N ALA A 65 -13.06 11.52 5.52
CA ALA A 65 -14.29 12.04 6.15
C ALA A 65 -15.48 12.17 5.17
N ARG A 66 -15.24 12.46 3.89
CA ARG A 66 -16.31 12.59 2.88
C ARG A 66 -16.82 11.25 2.37
N THR A 67 -15.96 10.24 2.31
CA THR A 67 -16.27 8.95 1.68
C THR A 67 -17.02 7.98 2.59
N GLN A 68 -17.06 8.24 3.91
CA GLN A 68 -17.63 7.34 4.91
C GLN A 68 -17.12 5.90 4.77
N ARG A 69 -15.82 5.76 4.47
CA ARG A 69 -15.12 4.47 4.31
C ARG A 69 -14.49 3.98 5.62
N GLU A 70 -15.08 4.35 6.75
CA GLU A 70 -14.64 3.86 8.06
C GLU A 70 -14.59 2.32 8.14
N PRO A 71 -15.57 1.54 7.63
CA PRO A 71 -15.48 0.09 7.72
C PRO A 71 -14.35 -0.49 6.86
N GLU A 72 -14.09 0.03 5.66
CA GLU A 72 -12.97 -0.41 4.83
C GLU A 72 -11.61 -0.01 5.42
N ARG A 73 -11.55 1.18 6.02
CA ARG A 73 -10.38 1.65 6.78
C ARG A 73 -10.10 0.67 7.92
N ASP A 74 -11.08 0.41 8.77
CA ASP A 74 -10.93 -0.45 9.95
C ASP A 74 -10.56 -1.88 9.53
N ALA A 75 -11.13 -2.38 8.43
CA ALA A 75 -10.76 -3.66 7.85
C ALA A 75 -9.30 -3.71 7.36
N ALA A 76 -8.75 -2.62 6.84
CA ALA A 76 -7.36 -2.54 6.38
C ALA A 76 -6.37 -2.36 7.54
N LEU A 77 -6.78 -1.69 8.63
CA LEU A 77 -5.94 -1.46 9.81
C LEU A 77 -5.58 -2.74 10.55
N GLY A 78 -6.48 -3.73 10.62
CA GLY A 78 -6.22 -5.00 11.31
C GLY A 78 -5.00 -5.75 10.74
N PRO A 79 -5.01 -6.13 9.46
CA PRO A 79 -3.87 -6.79 8.81
C PRO A 79 -2.59 -5.96 8.82
N LEU A 80 -2.70 -4.63 8.66
CA LEU A 80 -1.55 -3.74 8.74
C LEU A 80 -0.93 -3.74 10.14
N ALA A 81 -1.74 -3.61 11.19
CA ALA A 81 -1.26 -3.68 12.57
C ALA A 81 -0.64 -5.04 12.89
N GLN A 82 -1.20 -6.14 12.39
CA GLN A 82 -0.63 -7.47 12.56
C GLN A 82 0.74 -7.60 11.88
N LEU A 83 0.90 -7.03 10.68
CA LEU A 83 2.17 -7.01 9.96
C LEU A 83 3.23 -6.18 10.70
N LEU A 84 2.84 -5.02 11.23
CA LEU A 84 3.75 -4.08 11.89
C LEU A 84 4.14 -4.49 13.32
N ARG A 85 3.39 -5.42 13.93
CA ARG A 85 3.69 -6.04 15.23
C ARG A 85 4.64 -7.23 15.13
N MET A 86 5.54 -7.30 14.13
CA MET A 86 6.43 -8.45 14.02
C MET A 86 7.21 -8.65 15.32
N PRO A 87 7.05 -9.79 16.02
CA PRO A 87 7.90 -10.10 17.14
C PRO A 87 9.33 -10.20 16.62
N GLY A 88 10.27 -9.66 17.40
CA GLY A 88 11.69 -9.80 17.14
C GLY A 88 12.04 -11.24 16.74
N ALA A 89 13.05 -11.35 15.87
CA ALA A 89 13.67 -12.58 15.41
C ALA A 89 13.57 -13.76 16.41
N PRO A 90 13.44 -15.02 15.93
CA PRO A 90 13.21 -16.18 16.78
C PRO A 90 14.12 -16.18 18.03
N GLY A 91 13.51 -16.00 19.21
CA GLY A 91 14.20 -15.93 20.51
C GLY A 91 13.94 -14.67 21.36
N ALA A 92 13.25 -13.65 20.86
CA ALA A 92 12.90 -12.48 21.67
C ALA A 92 11.67 -12.75 22.56
N PRO A 93 11.69 -12.37 23.86
CA PRO A 93 10.50 -12.44 24.72
C PRO A 93 9.44 -11.44 24.24
N PRO A 94 8.13 -11.77 24.34
CA PRO A 94 7.07 -10.81 24.05
C PRO A 94 7.15 -9.67 25.06
N ALA A 95 7.29 -8.44 24.58
CA ALA A 95 7.22 -7.27 25.45
C ALA A 95 5.83 -6.65 25.32
N ASP A 96 5.18 -6.36 26.45
CA ASP A 96 3.90 -5.63 26.51
C ASP A 96 3.98 -4.19 25.92
N ASP A 97 5.20 -3.75 25.55
CA ASP A 97 5.58 -2.48 24.92
C ASP A 97 6.26 -2.72 23.54
N ASP A 98 5.83 -3.71 22.76
CA ASP A 98 6.40 -4.00 21.43
C ASP A 98 6.35 -2.74 20.53
N PRO A 99 7.50 -2.09 20.25
CA PRO A 99 7.50 -0.88 19.45
C PRO A 99 7.06 -1.27 18.04
N LEU A 100 6.06 -0.57 17.51
CA LEU A 100 5.67 -0.72 16.11
C LEU A 100 6.90 -0.57 15.21
N ALA A 101 6.94 -1.35 14.13
CA ALA A 101 7.98 -1.19 13.13
C ALA A 101 8.11 0.29 12.71
N PRO A 102 9.33 0.82 12.51
CA PRO A 102 9.56 2.24 12.21
C PRO A 102 8.77 2.74 10.98
N VAL A 103 8.45 1.83 10.06
CA VAL A 103 7.65 2.10 8.85
C VAL A 103 6.15 2.30 9.12
N ALA A 104 5.67 2.14 10.37
CA ALA A 104 4.25 2.06 10.69
C ALA A 104 3.45 3.27 10.22
N GLU A 105 3.91 4.48 10.52
CA GLU A 105 3.21 5.70 10.12
C GLU A 105 3.20 5.87 8.60
N ALA A 106 4.34 5.61 7.95
CA ALA A 106 4.44 5.66 6.49
C ALA A 106 3.47 4.66 5.84
N ALA A 107 3.46 3.41 6.32
CA ALA A 107 2.63 2.35 5.80
C ALA A 107 1.13 2.63 6.03
N LEU A 108 0.78 3.22 7.18
CA LEU A 108 -0.57 3.69 7.47
C LEU A 108 -1.00 4.77 6.48
N ALA A 109 -0.20 5.82 6.31
CA ALA A 109 -0.48 6.91 5.38
C ALA A 109 -0.67 6.41 3.94
N ALA A 110 0.21 5.51 3.48
CA ALA A 110 0.11 4.90 2.16
C ALA A 110 -1.14 4.01 2.00
N THR A 111 -1.50 3.24 3.03
CA THR A 111 -2.71 2.39 3.02
C THR A 111 -3.98 3.23 2.94
N LEU A 112 -4.06 4.30 3.73
CA LEU A 112 -5.19 5.23 3.68
C LEU A 112 -5.25 5.96 2.34
N ALA A 113 -4.11 6.41 1.81
CA ALA A 113 -4.05 7.05 0.50
C ALA A 113 -4.52 6.12 -0.62
N LEU A 114 -4.16 4.83 -0.57
CA LEU A 114 -4.67 3.80 -1.50
C LEU A 114 -6.19 3.61 -1.35
N LEU A 115 -6.69 3.56 -0.13
CA LEU A 115 -8.13 3.37 0.14
C LEU A 115 -9.01 4.45 -0.49
N VAL A 116 -8.56 5.70 -0.49
CA VAL A 116 -9.31 6.84 -1.05
C VAL A 116 -8.72 7.36 -2.36
N ARG A 117 -7.91 6.55 -3.05
CA ARG A 117 -7.18 6.93 -4.27
C ARG A 117 -8.07 7.48 -5.38
N ASP A 118 -9.31 6.99 -5.47
CA ASP A 118 -10.30 7.41 -6.46
C ASP A 118 -10.83 8.83 -6.26
N VAL A 119 -10.69 9.39 -5.05
CA VAL A 119 -11.16 10.74 -4.70
C VAL A 119 -10.04 11.68 -4.24
N LEU A 120 -8.86 11.15 -3.94
CA LEU A 120 -7.72 11.93 -3.47
C LEU A 120 -7.02 12.63 -4.66
N PRO A 121 -6.65 13.91 -4.55
CA PRO A 121 -5.87 14.58 -5.59
C PRO A 121 -4.56 13.83 -5.88
N ALA A 122 -4.24 13.63 -7.16
CA ALA A 122 -3.07 12.85 -7.57
C ALA A 122 -1.75 13.35 -6.95
N THR A 123 -1.61 14.66 -6.76
CA THR A 123 -0.43 15.26 -6.12
C THR A 123 -0.35 14.95 -4.62
N ALA A 124 -1.48 14.90 -3.92
CA ALA A 124 -1.55 14.50 -2.52
C ALA A 124 -1.22 13.02 -2.37
N PHE A 125 -1.84 12.17 -3.20
CA PHE A 125 -1.53 10.74 -3.27
C PHE A 125 -0.03 10.49 -3.50
N ALA A 126 0.55 11.12 -4.52
CA ALA A 126 1.97 10.95 -4.84
C ALA A 126 2.91 11.39 -3.70
N THR A 127 2.48 12.37 -2.88
CA THR A 127 3.26 12.83 -1.72
C THR A 127 3.22 11.80 -0.59
N LEU A 128 2.03 11.28 -0.27
CA LEU A 128 1.84 10.31 0.81
C LEU A 128 2.40 8.93 0.46
N TYR A 129 2.40 8.57 -0.83
CA TYR A 129 2.92 7.31 -1.33
C TYR A 129 4.42 7.35 -1.68
N ALA A 130 5.04 8.54 -1.70
CA ALA A 130 6.44 8.72 -2.10
C ALA A 130 7.42 7.74 -1.42
N PRO A 131 7.33 7.47 -0.10
CA PRO A 131 8.25 6.55 0.57
C PRO A 131 8.22 5.10 0.05
N PHE A 132 7.16 4.71 -0.65
CA PHE A 132 7.01 3.38 -1.22
C PHE A 132 7.10 3.36 -2.74
N ALA A 133 7.10 4.51 -3.41
CA ALA A 133 6.97 4.57 -4.87
C ALA A 133 8.08 3.80 -5.62
N THR A 134 9.30 3.77 -5.08
CA THR A 134 10.45 3.05 -5.64
C THR A 134 10.54 1.59 -5.18
N ARG A 135 9.93 1.25 -4.04
CA ARG A 135 9.98 -0.06 -3.38
C ARG A 135 8.80 -0.96 -3.74
N ILE A 136 7.64 -0.34 -3.86
CA ILE A 136 6.35 -0.93 -4.19
C ILE A 136 5.72 -0.05 -5.29
N PRO A 137 6.10 -0.23 -6.57
CA PRO A 137 5.57 0.61 -7.63
C PRO A 137 4.08 0.35 -7.87
N LEU A 138 3.32 1.42 -8.17
CA LEU A 138 1.87 1.38 -8.35
C LEU A 138 1.43 0.48 -9.51
N ASP A 139 2.15 0.47 -10.62
CA ASP A 139 1.83 -0.38 -11.79
C ASP A 139 1.81 -1.86 -11.41
N ALA A 140 2.68 -2.21 -10.47
CA ALA A 140 2.81 -3.55 -9.99
C ALA A 140 1.76 -3.90 -8.91
N LEU A 141 1.02 -2.90 -8.40
CA LEU A 141 -0.21 -3.07 -7.60
C LEU A 141 -1.45 -3.18 -8.48
N THR A 142 -1.54 -2.40 -9.56
CA THR A 142 -2.69 -2.41 -10.48
C THR A 142 -2.68 -3.63 -11.40
N GLY A 143 -1.52 -4.28 -11.58
CA GLY A 143 -1.37 -5.40 -12.50
C GLY A 143 -1.28 -4.93 -13.96
N ALA A 144 -1.01 -3.64 -14.17
CA ALA A 144 -0.52 -3.16 -15.45
C ALA A 144 0.86 -3.80 -15.67
N ALA A 145 0.87 -4.94 -16.35
CA ALA A 145 2.09 -5.47 -16.94
C ALA A 145 2.74 -4.31 -17.70
N GLY A 146 3.97 -3.95 -17.32
CA GLY A 146 4.73 -2.93 -18.05
C GLY A 146 4.76 -3.26 -19.54
N PRO A 147 4.92 -2.26 -20.43
CA PRO A 147 5.11 -2.53 -21.84
C PRO A 147 6.27 -3.54 -21.95
N THR A 148 5.98 -4.71 -22.53
CA THR A 148 6.97 -5.72 -22.87
C THR A 148 7.90 -5.09 -23.90
N GLY A 149 8.94 -4.44 -23.41
CA GLY A 149 10.01 -3.90 -24.21
C GLY A 149 10.86 -5.03 -24.77
N THR A 150 11.23 -4.87 -26.04
CA THR A 150 12.39 -5.49 -26.70
C THR A 150 12.14 -6.78 -27.46
N GLY A 151 11.24 -6.73 -28.44
CA GLY A 151 11.42 -7.47 -29.69
C GLY A 151 12.34 -6.70 -30.64
N ALA A 152 13.61 -6.54 -30.29
CA ALA A 152 14.64 -6.05 -31.20
C ALA A 152 15.02 -7.18 -32.18
N GLY A 153 14.11 -7.50 -33.11
CA GLY A 153 14.42 -8.27 -34.30
C GLY A 153 14.93 -7.33 -35.38
N GLY A 154 16.22 -7.00 -35.33
CA GLY A 154 16.88 -6.25 -36.40
C GLY A 154 16.79 -6.98 -37.74
N PRO A 155 16.76 -6.26 -38.87
CA PRO A 155 16.63 -6.85 -40.19
C PRO A 155 17.92 -7.61 -40.53
N THR A 156 17.81 -8.92 -40.75
CA THR A 156 18.87 -9.68 -41.42
C THR A 156 18.71 -9.43 -42.92
N ALA A 157 19.43 -8.42 -43.40
CA ALA A 157 19.81 -8.32 -44.80
C ALA A 157 21.00 -9.26 -45.03
N GLN A 158 20.80 -10.34 -45.79
CA GLN A 158 21.48 -10.65 -47.06
C GLN A 158 21.07 -12.05 -47.54
#